data_AF-A0A7U9SAH8-F1
#
_entry.id   AF-A0A7U9SAH8-F1
#
_cell.length_a   1.000
_cell.length_b   1.000
_cell.length_c   1.000
_cell.angle_alpha   90.00
_cell.angle_beta   90.00
_cell.angle_gamma   90.00
#
_symmetry.space_group_name_H-M   'P 1'
#
loop_
_entity.id
_entity.type
_entity.pdbx_description
1 polymer ?
#
loop_
_entity_poly.entity_id
_entity_poly.type
_entity_poly.pdbx_seq_one_letter_code
_entity_poly.pdbx_strand_id
1 'polypeptide(L)'
;MQVVELLEEYLSLRALGRENLIEDIPEQFIEKYGDEFVEKYLDDPQKIPRRKRNAFETDLMKIGYNINYRKYLHEYRHELDEFCILIDRDKEAHSEADMLELMEYCKEKQYKCYVANPCFEFWLLLHLSDVEKEYADEIEKIRENKKISVHHTFVSGEVSKKAHHGKKGIHFKENYLPNVDMAIQRAKCFANSEEELVRDIGCNLWQLFEKMKSGC
;
A
#
# COMPACT_ATOMS: atom_id res chain seq x y z
N MET A 1 -12.13 -8.63 4.75
CA MET A 1 -11.41 -8.77 3.48
C MET A 1 -10.02 -9.26 3.82
N GLN A 2 -9.76 -10.54 3.57
CA GLN A 2 -8.48 -11.19 3.88
C GLN A 2 -7.47 -10.80 2.78
N VAL A 3 -6.19 -10.61 3.10
CA VAL A 3 -5.15 -10.20 2.12
C VAL A 3 -5.15 -11.09 0.88
N VAL A 4 -5.48 -12.38 1.05
CA VAL A 4 -5.61 -13.35 -0.04
C VAL A 4 -6.67 -12.93 -1.08
N GLU A 5 -7.83 -12.45 -0.64
CA GLU A 5 -8.91 -12.01 -1.54
C GLU A 5 -8.43 -10.85 -2.43
N LEU A 6 -7.67 -9.89 -1.85
CA LEU A 6 -7.08 -8.78 -2.61
C LEU A 6 -6.08 -9.27 -3.67
N LEU A 7 -5.32 -10.31 -3.36
CA LEU A 7 -4.36 -10.90 -4.30
C LEU A 7 -5.06 -11.65 -5.43
N GLU A 8 -6.10 -12.42 -5.13
CA GLU A 8 -6.93 -13.11 -6.13
C GLU A 8 -7.65 -12.13 -7.06
N GLU A 9 -8.17 -11.03 -6.50
CA GLU A 9 -8.76 -9.94 -7.27
C GLU A 9 -7.74 -9.30 -8.21
N TYR A 10 -6.53 -9.01 -7.72
CA TYR A 10 -5.46 -8.48 -8.59
C TYR A 10 -5.10 -9.45 -9.71
N LEU A 11 -4.96 -10.75 -9.43
CA LEU A 11 -4.71 -11.76 -10.46
C LEU A 11 -5.78 -11.72 -11.56
N SER A 12 -7.04 -11.54 -11.16
CA SER A 12 -8.19 -11.44 -12.07
C SER A 12 -8.15 -10.15 -12.89
N LEU A 13 -7.94 -8.99 -12.25
CA LEU A 13 -7.81 -7.69 -12.91
C LEU A 13 -6.65 -7.67 -13.91
N ARG A 14 -5.51 -8.28 -13.55
CA ARG A 14 -4.36 -8.40 -14.44
C ARG A 14 -4.67 -9.26 -15.67
N ALA A 15 -5.40 -10.37 -15.50
CA ALA A 15 -5.74 -11.27 -16.59
C ALA A 15 -6.79 -10.67 -17.54
N LEU A 16 -7.78 -9.95 -17.00
CA LEU A 16 -8.91 -9.41 -17.74
C LEU A 16 -8.71 -7.96 -18.20
N GLY A 17 -7.76 -7.24 -17.60
CA GLY A 17 -7.47 -5.83 -17.87
C GLY A 17 -8.49 -4.83 -17.32
N ARG A 18 -9.59 -5.31 -16.71
CA ARG A 18 -10.68 -4.50 -16.13
C ARG A 18 -11.56 -5.33 -15.20
N GLU A 19 -12.30 -4.67 -14.31
CA GLU A 19 -13.36 -5.28 -13.50
C GLU A 19 -14.73 -5.13 -14.19
N ASN A 20 -15.64 -6.11 -14.05
CA ASN A 20 -17.02 -6.01 -14.52
C ASN A 20 -18.01 -5.92 -13.36
N LEU A 21 -18.31 -4.68 -12.96
CA LEU A 21 -19.17 -4.37 -11.82
C LEU A 21 -20.56 -5.03 -11.87
N ILE A 22 -21.13 -5.23 -13.07
CA ILE A 22 -22.48 -5.81 -13.21
C ILE A 22 -22.44 -7.32 -13.02
N GLU A 23 -21.49 -8.00 -13.66
CA GLU A 23 -21.34 -9.46 -13.57
C GLU A 23 -20.95 -9.91 -12.15
N ASP A 24 -20.29 -9.04 -11.37
CA ASP A 24 -19.87 -9.34 -10.02
C ASP A 24 -20.95 -9.05 -8.94
N ILE A 25 -22.06 -8.37 -9.30
CA ILE A 25 -23.17 -8.19 -8.35
C ILE A 25 -23.91 -9.53 -8.21
N PRO A 26 -24.07 -10.08 -6.98
CA PRO A 26 -24.70 -11.38 -6.82
C PRO A 26 -26.14 -11.40 -7.34
N GLU A 27 -26.52 -12.47 -8.03
CA GLU A 27 -27.81 -12.62 -8.72
C GLU A 27 -29.02 -12.32 -7.81
N GLN A 28 -28.95 -12.71 -6.53
CA GLN A 28 -29.95 -12.39 -5.50
C GLN A 28 -30.24 -10.89 -5.31
N PHE A 29 -29.30 -10.00 -5.65
CA PHE A 29 -29.47 -8.55 -5.63
C PHE A 29 -30.15 -8.05 -6.89
N ILE A 30 -29.82 -8.65 -8.04
CA ILE A 30 -30.51 -8.39 -9.30
C ILE A 30 -31.99 -8.76 -9.15
N GLU A 31 -32.29 -9.94 -8.61
CA GLU A 31 -33.66 -10.39 -8.33
C GLU A 31 -34.42 -9.47 -7.36
N LYS A 32 -33.73 -8.97 -6.33
CA LYS A 32 -34.34 -8.15 -5.28
C LYS A 32 -34.59 -6.70 -5.70
N TYR A 33 -33.68 -6.09 -6.45
CA TYR A 33 -33.73 -4.66 -6.76
C TYR A 33 -34.09 -4.37 -8.22
N GLY A 34 -33.89 -5.33 -9.12
CA GLY A 34 -34.12 -5.23 -10.57
C GLY A 34 -32.91 -4.65 -11.33
N ASP A 35 -32.70 -5.14 -12.55
CA ASP A 35 -31.61 -4.71 -13.45
C ASP A 35 -31.57 -3.19 -13.64
N GLU A 36 -32.72 -2.59 -13.94
CA GLU A 36 -32.83 -1.14 -14.20
C GLU A 36 -32.40 -0.29 -13.00
N PHE A 37 -32.61 -0.78 -11.76
CA PHE A 37 -32.14 -0.09 -10.57
C PHE A 37 -30.62 -0.18 -10.44
N VAL A 38 -30.06 -1.36 -10.67
CA VAL A 38 -28.62 -1.62 -10.54
C VAL A 38 -27.84 -0.83 -11.58
N GLU A 39 -28.29 -0.84 -12.84
CA GLU A 39 -27.69 -0.03 -13.92
C GLU A 39 -27.69 1.47 -13.57
N LYS A 40 -28.84 2.00 -13.11
CA LYS A 40 -28.93 3.41 -12.68
C LYS A 40 -28.03 3.72 -11.49
N TYR A 41 -27.85 2.76 -10.58
CA TYR A 41 -26.98 2.93 -9.42
C TYR A 41 -25.51 2.98 -9.85
N LEU A 42 -25.11 2.15 -10.81
CA LEU A 42 -23.74 2.11 -11.30
C LEU A 42 -23.40 3.37 -12.10
N ASP A 43 -24.32 3.87 -12.94
CA ASP A 43 -24.18 5.13 -13.69
C ASP A 43 -24.05 6.35 -12.78
N ASP A 44 -25.09 6.64 -11.99
CA ASP A 44 -25.09 7.79 -11.09
C ASP A 44 -25.98 7.53 -9.85
N PRO A 45 -25.39 7.12 -8.71
CA PRO A 45 -26.11 6.90 -7.47
C PRO A 45 -26.89 8.13 -6.97
N GLN A 46 -26.53 9.35 -7.40
CA GLN A 46 -27.21 10.57 -6.97
C GLN A 46 -28.58 10.76 -7.61
N LYS A 47 -28.83 10.12 -8.78
CA LYS A 47 -30.15 10.09 -9.42
C LYS A 47 -31.14 9.18 -8.68
N ILE A 48 -30.68 8.36 -7.74
CA ILE A 48 -31.50 7.44 -6.96
C ILE A 48 -31.89 8.06 -5.60
N PRO A 49 -33.14 7.89 -5.14
CA PRO A 49 -33.54 8.31 -3.80
C PRO A 49 -32.60 7.74 -2.73
N ARG A 50 -32.05 8.61 -1.88
CA ARG A 50 -31.06 8.25 -0.83
C ARG A 50 -31.46 7.02 -0.01
N ARG A 51 -32.74 6.88 0.33
CA ARG A 51 -33.24 5.72 1.10
C ARG A 51 -33.04 4.39 0.35
N LYS A 52 -33.29 4.35 -0.96
CA LYS A 52 -33.11 3.13 -1.78
C LYS A 52 -31.62 2.81 -1.97
N ARG A 53 -30.82 3.84 -2.27
CA ARG A 53 -29.35 3.74 -2.36
C ARG A 53 -28.76 3.14 -1.08
N ASN A 54 -29.07 3.73 0.08
CA ASN A 54 -28.54 3.27 1.36
C ASN A 54 -28.97 1.83 1.69
N ALA A 55 -30.20 1.43 1.34
CA ALA A 55 -30.67 0.07 1.55
C ALA A 55 -29.87 -0.94 0.70
N PHE A 56 -29.63 -0.61 -0.57
CA PHE A 56 -28.81 -1.44 -1.48
C PHE A 56 -27.37 -1.57 -0.97
N GLU A 57 -26.71 -0.46 -0.65
CA GLU A 57 -25.35 -0.45 -0.09
C GLU A 57 -25.24 -1.24 1.22
N THR A 58 -26.23 -1.10 2.11
CA THR A 58 -26.26 -1.85 3.38
C THR A 58 -26.37 -3.35 3.14
N ASP A 59 -27.20 -3.77 2.19
CA ASP A 59 -27.36 -5.19 1.90
C ASP A 59 -26.13 -5.77 1.22
N LEU A 60 -25.48 -5.03 0.31
CA LEU A 60 -24.18 -5.43 -0.27
C LEU A 60 -23.11 -5.55 0.83
N MET A 61 -23.05 -4.62 1.77
CA MET A 61 -22.10 -4.71 2.89
C MET A 61 -22.33 -5.94 3.77
N LYS A 62 -23.57 -6.39 3.98
CA LYS A 62 -23.85 -7.58 4.80
C LYS A 62 -23.25 -8.87 4.24
N ILE A 63 -23.04 -8.92 2.93
CA ILE A 63 -22.40 -10.05 2.26
C ILE A 63 -20.91 -9.81 1.97
N GLY A 64 -20.35 -8.72 2.51
CA GLY A 64 -18.96 -8.33 2.29
C GLY A 64 -18.69 -7.67 0.94
N TYR A 65 -19.72 -7.38 0.14
CA TYR A 65 -19.56 -6.71 -1.15
C TYR A 65 -19.41 -5.19 -0.95
N ASN A 66 -18.20 -4.68 -1.10
CA ASN A 66 -17.92 -3.25 -0.99
C ASN A 66 -17.97 -2.57 -2.36
N ILE A 67 -19.14 -2.04 -2.72
CA ILE A 67 -19.36 -1.40 -4.02
C ILE A 67 -18.45 -0.19 -4.30
N ASN A 68 -18.02 0.54 -3.27
CA ASN A 68 -17.12 1.68 -3.47
C ASN A 68 -15.70 1.20 -3.84
N TYR A 69 -15.25 0.12 -3.20
CA TYR A 69 -13.98 -0.50 -3.54
C TYR A 69 -14.01 -1.12 -4.94
N ARG A 70 -15.10 -1.80 -5.30
CA ARG A 70 -15.33 -2.29 -6.67
C ARG A 70 -15.31 -1.15 -7.69
N LYS A 71 -16.05 -0.05 -7.46
CA LYS A 71 -15.98 1.13 -8.35
C LYS A 71 -14.55 1.66 -8.54
N TYR A 72 -13.76 1.70 -7.47
CA TYR A 72 -12.34 2.06 -7.55
C TYR A 72 -11.53 1.07 -8.41
N LEU A 73 -11.74 -0.24 -8.25
CA LEU A 73 -11.10 -1.26 -9.09
C LEU A 73 -11.56 -1.19 -10.55
N HIS A 74 -12.79 -0.80 -10.83
CA HIS A 74 -13.27 -0.58 -12.19
C HIS A 74 -12.57 0.59 -12.89
N GLU A 75 -12.11 1.59 -12.13
CA GLU A 75 -11.29 2.70 -12.66
C GLU A 75 -9.84 2.29 -12.90
N TYR A 76 -9.41 1.09 -12.48
CA TYR A 76 -8.06 0.58 -12.69
C TYR A 76 -7.74 0.47 -14.18
N ARG A 77 -6.63 1.09 -14.57
CA ARG A 77 -6.08 1.07 -15.92
C ARG A 77 -4.75 0.36 -15.86
N HIS A 78 -4.73 -0.91 -16.27
CA HIS A 78 -3.52 -1.75 -16.30
C HIS A 78 -2.26 -1.08 -16.88
N GLU A 79 -2.41 -0.17 -17.86
CA GLU A 79 -1.28 0.53 -18.50
C GLU A 79 -0.72 1.71 -17.68
N LEU A 80 -1.53 2.28 -16.77
CA LEU A 80 -1.20 3.49 -16.02
C LEU A 80 -1.07 3.24 -14.51
N ASP A 81 -1.82 2.27 -14.00
CA ASP A 81 -1.88 1.94 -12.59
C ASP A 81 -1.01 0.72 -12.28
N GLU A 82 -0.33 0.76 -11.14
CA GLU A 82 0.44 -0.37 -10.64
C GLU A 82 -0.25 -0.92 -9.38
N PHE A 83 -0.60 -2.20 -9.40
CA PHE A 83 -0.90 -2.91 -8.17
C PHE A 83 0.38 -3.52 -7.60
N CYS A 84 0.64 -3.26 -6.32
CA CYS A 84 1.81 -3.76 -5.63
C CYS A 84 1.52 -4.10 -4.17
N ILE A 85 2.35 -4.97 -3.61
CA ILE A 85 2.38 -5.29 -2.19
C ILE A 85 3.51 -4.45 -1.58
N LEU A 86 3.20 -3.73 -0.50
CA LEU A 86 4.19 -3.07 0.33
C LEU A 86 4.29 -3.81 1.67
N ILE A 87 5.46 -4.35 1.96
CA ILE A 87 5.76 -5.04 3.20
C ILE A 87 6.55 -4.10 4.10
N ASP A 88 5.90 -3.73 5.20
CA ASP A 88 6.54 -3.07 6.32
C ASP A 88 7.24 -4.14 7.16
N ARG A 89 8.57 -4.27 7.01
CA ARG A 89 9.32 -5.36 7.65
C ARG A 89 9.53 -5.07 9.13
N ASP A 90 8.50 -5.32 9.93
CA ASP A 90 8.66 -5.41 11.38
C ASP A 90 9.36 -6.74 11.73
N LYS A 91 10.62 -6.64 12.20
CA LYS A 91 11.45 -7.81 12.53
C LYS A 91 10.86 -8.69 13.62
N GLU A 92 10.00 -8.14 14.48
CA GLU A 92 9.34 -8.93 15.53
C GLU A 92 8.10 -9.68 15.01
N ALA A 93 7.52 -9.23 13.89
CA ALA A 93 6.26 -9.77 13.37
C ALA A 93 6.45 -11.00 12.47
N HIS A 94 7.55 -11.07 11.71
CA HIS A 94 7.75 -12.09 10.69
C HIS A 94 9.16 -12.68 10.70
N SER A 95 9.23 -14.02 10.70
CA SER A 95 10.51 -14.72 10.62
C SER A 95 11.18 -14.48 9.27
N GLU A 96 12.50 -14.67 9.22
CA GLU A 96 13.25 -14.63 7.97
C GLU A 96 12.73 -15.64 6.94
N ALA A 97 12.40 -16.86 7.39
CA ALA A 97 11.89 -17.92 6.52
C ALA A 97 10.54 -17.54 5.90
N ASP A 98 9.60 -17.03 6.70
CA ASP A 98 8.27 -16.60 6.21
C ASP A 98 8.41 -15.50 5.17
N MET A 99 9.36 -14.58 5.37
CA MET A 99 9.59 -13.48 4.46
C MET A 99 10.22 -13.94 3.14
N LEU A 100 11.17 -14.87 3.18
CA LEU A 100 11.72 -15.47 1.96
C LEU A 100 10.65 -16.25 1.17
N GLU A 101 9.80 -17.01 1.86
CA GLU A 101 8.66 -17.70 1.25
C GLU A 101 7.69 -16.72 0.60
N LEU A 102 7.38 -15.61 1.29
CA LEU A 102 6.53 -14.55 0.76
C LEU A 102 7.14 -13.88 -0.47
N MET A 103 8.45 -13.60 -0.48
CA MET A 103 9.13 -13.01 -1.64
C MET A 103 9.09 -13.97 -2.85
N GLU A 104 9.36 -15.27 -2.64
CA GLU A 104 9.28 -16.25 -3.73
C GLU A 104 7.84 -16.38 -4.25
N TYR A 105 6.84 -16.40 -3.36
CA TYR A 105 5.44 -16.40 -3.77
C TYR A 105 5.07 -15.16 -4.60
N CYS A 106 5.54 -13.97 -4.18
CA CYS A 106 5.34 -12.74 -4.94
C CYS A 106 5.95 -12.83 -6.34
N LYS A 107 7.17 -13.37 -6.44
CA LYS A 107 7.87 -13.55 -7.71
C LYS A 107 7.16 -14.56 -8.62
N GLU A 108 6.75 -15.72 -8.10
CA GLU A 108 6.00 -16.74 -8.83
C GLU A 108 4.67 -16.20 -9.37
N LYS A 109 3.96 -15.42 -8.55
CA LYS A 109 2.70 -14.78 -8.92
C LYS A 109 2.87 -13.47 -9.69
N GLN A 110 4.10 -13.01 -9.91
CA GLN A 110 4.43 -11.74 -10.54
C GLN A 110 3.73 -10.55 -9.86
N TYR A 111 3.68 -10.56 -8.53
CA TYR A 111 3.36 -9.40 -7.71
C TYR A 111 4.54 -8.46 -7.68
N LYS A 112 4.27 -7.17 -7.87
CA LYS A 112 5.24 -6.12 -7.59
C LYS A 112 5.34 -5.99 -6.09
N CYS A 113 6.52 -6.25 -5.53
CA CYS A 113 6.72 -6.30 -4.09
C CYS A 113 7.74 -5.26 -3.66
N TYR A 114 7.34 -4.41 -2.72
CA TYR A 114 8.19 -3.40 -2.12
C TYR A 114 8.37 -3.72 -0.64
N VAL A 115 9.58 -3.61 -0.13
CA VAL A 115 9.93 -3.91 1.27
C VAL A 115 10.65 -2.71 1.85
N ALA A 116 10.30 -2.36 3.09
CA ALA A 116 11.04 -1.43 3.92
C ALA A 116 11.46 -2.13 5.22
N ASN A 117 12.77 -2.24 5.46
CA ASN A 117 13.36 -2.88 6.64
C ASN A 117 14.29 -1.87 7.33
N PRO A 118 14.11 -1.57 8.62
CA PRO A 118 13.30 -2.26 9.66
C PRO A 118 11.85 -1.82 9.80
N CYS A 119 11.42 -0.82 9.05
CA CYS A 119 10.04 -0.39 8.97
C CYS A 119 9.85 0.63 7.85
N PHE A 120 8.61 0.97 7.52
CA PHE A 120 8.28 1.99 6.55
C PHE A 120 8.82 3.38 6.92
N GLU A 121 8.89 3.74 8.22
CA GLU A 121 9.48 5.02 8.63
C GLU A 121 10.96 5.14 8.26
N PHE A 122 11.66 4.05 7.96
CA PHE A 122 13.02 4.13 7.41
C PHE A 122 13.03 4.88 6.07
N TRP A 123 12.08 4.58 5.18
CA TRP A 123 11.92 5.32 3.91
C TRP A 123 11.61 6.81 4.17
N LEU A 124 10.79 7.11 5.17
CA LEU A 124 10.50 8.50 5.57
C LEU A 124 11.76 9.20 6.10
N LEU A 125 12.59 8.51 6.90
CA LEU A 125 13.82 9.08 7.45
C LEU A 125 14.81 9.47 6.35
N LEU A 126 14.88 8.69 5.26
CA LEU A 126 15.77 8.97 4.12
C LEU A 126 15.42 10.28 3.39
N HIS A 127 14.17 10.76 3.48
CA HIS A 127 13.82 12.09 2.97
C HIS A 127 14.42 13.21 3.84
N LEU A 128 14.53 12.96 5.14
CA LEU A 128 14.84 13.97 6.15
C LEU A 128 16.33 13.99 6.54
N SER A 129 17.05 12.89 6.29
CA SER A 129 18.41 12.68 6.79
C SER A 129 19.27 11.91 5.81
N ASP A 130 20.56 12.23 5.80
CA ASP A 130 21.59 11.38 5.22
C ASP A 130 21.94 10.27 6.24
N VAL A 131 21.15 9.20 6.24
CA VAL A 131 21.24 8.15 7.29
C VAL A 131 22.62 7.52 7.35
N GLU A 132 23.27 7.31 6.21
CA GLU A 132 24.61 6.73 6.11
C GLU A 132 25.64 7.54 6.91
N LYS A 133 25.52 8.87 6.89
CA LYS A 133 26.45 9.77 7.59
C LYS A 133 25.98 10.12 9.01
N GLU A 134 24.72 10.52 9.15
CA GLU A 134 24.18 11.04 10.41
C GLU A 134 24.02 9.95 11.49
N TYR A 135 23.84 8.70 11.08
CA TYR A 135 23.58 7.57 11.99
C TYR A 135 24.63 6.46 11.85
N ALA A 136 25.83 6.76 11.34
CA ALA A 136 26.90 5.77 11.19
C ALA A 136 27.20 5.02 12.51
N ASP A 137 27.28 5.76 13.63
CA ASP A 137 27.53 5.19 14.97
C ASP A 137 26.27 4.60 15.63
N GLU A 138 25.10 4.78 15.02
CA GLU A 138 23.80 4.34 15.55
C GLU A 138 23.06 3.40 14.59
N ILE A 139 23.75 2.88 13.58
CA ILE A 139 23.13 2.07 12.52
C ILE A 139 22.48 0.80 13.07
N GLU A 140 23.04 0.23 14.14
CA GLU A 140 22.45 -0.92 14.83
C GLU A 140 21.16 -0.55 15.59
N LYS A 141 21.01 0.69 16.08
CA LYS A 141 19.74 1.15 16.67
C LYS A 141 18.65 1.28 15.62
N ILE A 142 19.02 1.69 14.40
CA ILE A 142 18.13 1.63 13.24
C ILE A 142 17.82 0.15 12.96
N ARG A 143 18.83 -0.72 12.83
CA ARG A 143 18.65 -2.15 12.53
C ARG A 143 17.68 -2.85 13.48
N GLU A 144 17.81 -2.60 14.77
CA GLU A 144 16.98 -3.21 15.81
C GLU A 144 15.61 -2.54 15.94
N ASN A 145 15.51 -1.25 15.59
CA ASN A 145 14.29 -0.43 15.67
C ASN A 145 13.51 -0.58 16.99
N LYS A 146 14.23 -0.73 18.12
CA LYS A 146 13.60 -0.99 19.42
C LYS A 146 12.61 0.10 19.81
N LYS A 147 11.57 -0.32 20.53
CA LYS A 147 10.61 0.60 21.16
C LYS A 147 11.32 1.46 22.22
N ILE A 148 11.26 2.79 22.06
CA ILE A 148 11.86 3.77 22.98
C ILE A 148 10.84 4.50 23.84
N SER A 149 9.55 4.43 23.48
CA SER A 149 8.45 4.98 24.26
C SER A 149 7.14 4.25 23.93
N VAL A 150 6.05 4.60 24.61
CA VAL A 150 4.71 4.06 24.30
C VAL A 150 4.33 4.28 22.83
N HIS A 151 4.78 5.39 22.23
CA HIS A 151 4.37 5.85 20.91
C HIS A 151 5.43 5.67 19.81
N HIS A 152 6.69 5.41 20.17
CA HIS A 152 7.80 5.43 19.21
C HIS A 152 8.75 4.26 19.37
N THR A 153 9.12 3.71 18.21
CA THR A 153 10.38 2.99 17.96
C THR A 153 11.51 3.98 17.73
N PHE A 154 12.76 3.50 17.68
CA PHE A 154 13.91 4.35 17.40
C PHE A 154 13.72 5.14 16.09
N VAL A 155 13.42 4.46 14.98
CA VAL A 155 13.30 5.10 13.66
C VAL A 155 12.12 6.06 13.60
N SER A 156 10.94 5.66 14.09
CA SER A 156 9.77 6.56 14.12
C SER A 156 9.98 7.76 15.04
N GLY A 157 10.76 7.61 16.13
CA GLY A 157 11.17 8.71 17.00
C GLY A 157 12.07 9.72 16.28
N GLU A 158 13.04 9.25 15.49
CA GLU A 158 13.92 10.11 14.69
C GLU A 158 13.15 10.85 13.59
N VAL A 159 12.23 10.17 12.90
CA VAL A 159 11.34 10.82 11.94
C VAL A 159 10.48 11.89 12.61
N SER A 160 9.86 11.58 13.76
CA SER A 160 9.03 12.52 14.51
C SER A 160 9.80 13.76 14.95
N LYS A 161 11.04 13.61 15.43
CA LYS A 161 11.91 14.72 15.82
C LYS A 161 12.23 15.66 14.66
N LYS A 162 12.42 15.12 13.46
CA LYS A 162 12.84 15.91 12.27
C LYS A 162 11.66 16.52 11.52
N ALA A 163 10.56 15.79 11.39
CA ALA A 163 9.38 16.24 10.64
C ALA A 163 8.34 16.98 11.49
N HIS A 164 8.49 16.97 12.83
CA HIS A 164 7.57 17.58 13.78
C HIS A 164 6.10 17.23 13.51
N HIS A 165 5.81 15.94 13.31
CA HIS A 165 4.46 15.46 13.02
C HIS A 165 3.46 15.94 14.08
N GLY A 166 2.47 16.71 13.64
CA GLY A 166 1.42 17.24 14.50
C GLY A 166 0.15 16.40 14.42
N LYS A 167 -0.90 16.83 15.15
CA LYS A 167 -2.24 16.22 15.10
C LYS A 167 -2.89 16.22 13.70
N LYS A 168 -2.33 16.98 12.75
CA LYS A 168 -2.80 17.10 11.36
C LYS A 168 -2.16 16.08 10.41
N GLY A 169 -1.31 15.18 10.91
CA GLY A 169 -0.64 14.15 10.12
C GLY A 169 0.79 14.52 9.73
N ILE A 170 1.32 13.82 8.71
CA ILE A 170 2.74 13.84 8.36
C ILE A 170 3.19 15.05 7.52
N HIS A 171 2.25 15.85 6.98
CA HIS A 171 2.56 16.97 6.07
C HIS A 171 3.46 16.54 4.90
N PHE A 172 3.02 15.50 4.15
CA PHE A 172 3.85 14.86 3.12
C PHE A 172 4.37 15.85 2.07
N LYS A 173 3.47 16.73 1.60
CA LYS A 173 3.77 17.70 0.53
C LYS A 173 4.85 18.69 0.95
N GLU A 174 4.89 19.07 2.22
CA GLU A 174 5.82 20.05 2.75
C GLU A 174 7.15 19.39 3.16
N ASN A 175 7.08 18.26 3.87
CA ASN A 175 8.24 17.66 4.52
C ASN A 175 9.00 16.64 3.65
N TYR A 176 8.30 15.94 2.76
CA TYR A 176 8.82 14.76 2.07
C TYR A 176 8.86 14.94 0.55
N LEU A 177 7.79 15.43 -0.06
CA LEU A 177 7.68 15.56 -1.51
C LEU A 177 8.86 16.33 -2.16
N PRO A 178 9.37 17.45 -1.58
CA PRO A 178 10.53 18.15 -2.16
C PRO A 178 11.82 17.33 -2.13
N ASN A 179 11.90 16.33 -1.25
CA ASN A 179 13.09 15.54 -0.96
C ASN A 179 13.04 14.12 -1.56
N VAL A 180 12.03 13.79 -2.38
CA VAL A 180 11.87 12.45 -2.97
C VAL A 180 13.11 12.02 -3.75
N ASP A 181 13.70 12.92 -4.55
CA ASP A 181 14.92 12.59 -5.31
C ASP A 181 16.10 12.28 -4.40
N MET A 182 16.23 13.03 -3.30
CA MET A 182 17.26 12.74 -2.31
C MET A 182 17.02 11.41 -1.61
N ALA A 183 15.77 11.11 -1.25
CA ALA A 183 15.40 9.83 -0.65
C ALA A 183 15.69 8.65 -1.58
N ILE A 184 15.39 8.78 -2.88
CA ILE A 184 15.75 7.78 -3.90
C ILE A 184 17.25 7.51 -3.90
N GLN A 185 18.08 8.56 -3.98
CA GLN A 185 19.53 8.39 -4.00
C GLN A 185 20.05 7.76 -2.70
N ARG A 186 19.54 8.20 -1.56
CA ARG A 186 19.95 7.66 -0.25
C ARG A 186 19.51 6.21 -0.06
N ALA A 187 18.33 5.82 -0.53
CA ALA A 187 17.86 4.44 -0.43
C ALA A 187 18.74 3.47 -1.23
N LYS A 188 19.28 3.91 -2.37
CA LYS A 188 20.22 3.12 -3.19
C LYS A 188 21.56 2.84 -2.50
N CYS A 189 21.90 3.55 -1.42
CA CYS A 189 23.09 3.27 -0.60
C CYS A 189 22.88 2.13 0.41
N PHE A 190 21.64 1.64 0.58
CA PHE A 190 21.30 0.56 1.50
C PHE A 190 20.87 -0.69 0.73
N ALA A 191 20.54 -1.77 1.46
CA ALA A 191 20.00 -2.99 0.87
C ALA A 191 18.80 -2.65 -0.03
N ASN A 192 18.78 -3.23 -1.23
CA ASN A 192 17.76 -2.91 -2.22
C ASN A 192 17.30 -4.12 -3.07
N SER A 193 17.93 -5.28 -2.91
CA SER A 193 17.39 -6.54 -3.42
C SER A 193 16.38 -7.13 -2.44
N GLU A 194 15.41 -7.87 -2.96
CA GLU A 194 14.39 -8.56 -2.16
C GLU A 194 15.01 -9.48 -1.10
N GLU A 195 16.08 -10.20 -1.47
CA GLU A 195 16.79 -11.13 -0.58
C GLU A 195 17.60 -10.42 0.51
N GLU A 196 18.27 -9.31 0.17
CA GLU A 196 19.01 -8.49 1.14
C GLU A 196 18.06 -7.84 2.15
N LEU A 197 16.94 -7.31 1.67
CA LEU A 197 15.94 -6.61 2.46
C LEU A 197 15.28 -7.47 3.54
N VAL A 198 15.41 -8.79 3.46
CA VAL A 198 14.96 -9.68 4.53
C VAL A 198 15.82 -9.54 5.79
N ARG A 199 17.10 -9.21 5.66
CA ARG A 199 18.09 -9.22 6.76
C ARG A 199 18.64 -7.84 7.07
N ASP A 200 18.89 -7.07 6.02
CA ASP A 200 19.63 -5.82 6.06
C ASP A 200 18.72 -4.61 5.96
N ILE A 201 19.19 -3.52 6.59
CA ILE A 201 18.50 -2.24 6.58
C ILE A 201 18.46 -1.74 5.14
N GLY A 202 17.28 -1.31 4.70
CA GLY A 202 17.12 -0.83 3.34
C GLY A 202 15.66 -0.73 2.93
N CYS A 203 15.46 -0.28 1.69
CA CYS A 203 14.17 -0.39 1.02
C CYS A 203 14.33 -0.34 -0.49
N ASN A 204 13.39 -0.95 -1.21
CA ASN A 204 13.29 -0.85 -2.68
C ASN A 204 12.15 0.09 -3.15
N LEU A 205 11.52 0.86 -2.25
CA LEU A 205 10.44 1.79 -2.60
C LEU A 205 10.86 2.84 -3.63
N TRP A 206 12.14 3.18 -3.69
CA TRP A 206 12.67 4.09 -4.70
C TRP A 206 12.34 3.63 -6.14
N GLN A 207 12.20 2.33 -6.39
CA GLN A 207 11.81 1.78 -7.69
C GLN A 207 10.39 2.20 -8.08
N LEU A 208 9.46 2.17 -7.12
CA LEU A 208 8.08 2.64 -7.30
C LEU A 208 8.08 4.13 -7.66
N PHE A 209 8.81 4.95 -6.90
CA PHE A 209 8.86 6.38 -7.13
C PHE A 209 9.54 6.75 -8.45
N GLU A 210 10.61 6.07 -8.87
CA GLU A 210 11.21 6.26 -10.20
C GLU A 210 10.25 5.87 -11.34
N LYS A 211 9.45 4.80 -11.16
CA LYS A 211 8.41 4.44 -12.12
C LYS A 211 7.30 5.48 -12.20
N MET A 212 6.81 5.97 -11.06
CA MET A 212 5.79 7.05 -11.01
C MET A 212 6.29 8.34 -11.67
N LYS A 213 7.59 8.65 -11.53
CA LYS A 213 8.20 9.82 -12.16
C LYS A 213 8.43 9.68 -13.66
N SER A 214 8.71 8.47 -14.14
CA SER A 214 8.93 8.22 -15.58
C SER A 214 7.63 8.05 -16.37
N GLY A 215 6.51 7.80 -15.69
CA GLY A 215 5.16 7.79 -16.27
C GLY A 215 4.46 9.16 -16.37
N CYS A 216 5.17 10.26 -16.07
CA CYS A 216 4.68 11.65 -16.20
C CYS A 216 5.21 12.32 -17.47
#